data_AF-A0A7W1QQH7-F1
#
_entry.id   AF-A0A7W1QQH7-F1
#
_cell.length_a   1.000
_cell.length_b   1.000
_cell.length_c   1.000
_cell.angle_alpha   90.00
_cell.angle_beta   90.00
_cell.angle_gamma   90.00
#
_symmetry.space_group_name_H-M   'P 1'
#
loop_
_entity.id
_entity.type
_entity.pdbx_description
1 polymer ?
#
loop_
_entity_poly.entity_id
_entity_poly.type
_entity_poly.pdbx_seq_one_letter_code
_entity_poly.pdbx_strand_id
1 'polypeptide(L)'
;MSDDPAARRVGSRLRSRFAIALIAGPIIGLAGGALIAVIAFDTWGRGSVMVLIGAVVAATLLALLWAGYSSLESPDPGREPSDTQHPIADRPQL
;
A
#
# COMPACT_ATOMS: atom_id res chain seq x y z
N MET A 1 11.55 13.17 -18.82
CA MET A 1 10.41 12.74 -17.98
C MET A 1 9.40 12.18 -18.95
N SER A 2 9.41 10.87 -19.17
CA SER A 2 8.73 10.23 -20.29
C SER A 2 7.21 10.38 -20.16
N ASP A 3 6.59 10.92 -21.20
CA ASP A 3 5.15 11.14 -21.34
C ASP A 3 4.34 9.83 -21.48
N ASP A 4 4.85 8.70 -20.98
CA ASP A 4 4.25 7.39 -21.17
C ASP A 4 2.93 7.25 -20.36
N PRO A 5 1.77 7.09 -21.03
CA PRO A 5 0.49 6.92 -20.34
C PRO A 5 0.43 5.65 -19.49
N ALA A 6 1.24 4.63 -19.79
CA ALA A 6 1.36 3.44 -18.95
C ALA A 6 2.05 3.75 -17.61
N ALA A 7 3.13 4.53 -17.64
CA ALA A 7 3.85 4.97 -16.45
C ALA A 7 2.97 5.84 -15.52
N ARG A 8 2.14 6.72 -16.10
CA ARG A 8 1.17 7.54 -15.32
C ARG A 8 0.13 6.66 -14.60
N ARG A 9 -0.37 5.61 -15.25
CA ARG A 9 -1.35 4.69 -14.64
C ARG A 9 -0.74 3.90 -13.47
N VAL A 10 0.46 3.34 -13.66
CA VAL A 10 1.18 2.64 -12.58
C VAL A 10 1.49 3.58 -11.41
N GLY A 11 1.98 4.78 -11.69
CA GLY A 11 2.26 5.79 -10.66
C GLY A 11 1.03 6.21 -9.85
N SER A 12 -0.14 6.36 -10.50
CA SER A 12 -1.38 6.69 -9.80
C SER A 12 -1.86 5.59 -8.84
N ARG A 13 -1.72 4.32 -9.24
CA ARG A 13 -2.07 3.15 -8.42
C ARG A 13 -1.15 3.01 -7.23
N LEU A 14 0.15 3.12 -7.47
CA LEU A 14 1.17 3.05 -6.43
C LEU A 14 0.94 4.14 -5.37
N ARG A 15 0.66 5.36 -5.81
CA ARG A 15 0.35 6.49 -4.92
C ARG A 15 -0.91 6.26 -4.08
N SER A 16 -1.99 5.74 -4.68
CA SER A 16 -3.22 5.42 -3.95
C SER A 16 -3.01 4.33 -2.90
N ARG A 17 -2.32 3.23 -3.27
CA ARG A 17 -2.05 2.13 -2.35
C ARG A 17 -1.11 2.53 -1.21
N PHE A 18 -0.09 3.35 -1.48
CA PHE A 18 0.75 3.91 -0.43
C PHE A 18 0.00 4.85 0.50
N ALA A 19 -0.93 5.67 -0.02
CA ALA A 19 -1.76 6.53 0.83
C ALA A 19 -2.63 5.70 1.78
N ILE A 20 -3.24 4.60 1.29
CA ILE A 20 -3.99 3.67 2.11
C ILE A 20 -3.09 3.02 3.16
N ALA A 21 -1.91 2.54 2.77
CA ALA A 21 -0.95 1.93 3.69
C ALA A 21 -0.45 2.89 4.78
N LEU A 22 -0.28 4.18 4.46
CA LEU A 22 0.12 5.19 5.43
C LEU A 22 -0.94 5.45 6.50
N ILE A 23 -2.21 5.13 6.23
CA ILE A 23 -3.32 5.25 7.19
C ILE A 23 -3.55 3.91 7.90
N ALA A 24 -3.61 2.81 7.15
CA ALA A 24 -3.87 1.47 7.68
C ALA A 24 -2.75 1.00 8.62
N GLY A 25 -1.49 1.28 8.26
CA GLY A 25 -0.32 0.92 9.04
C GLY A 25 -0.36 1.42 10.48
N PRO A 26 -0.51 2.74 10.73
CA PRO A 26 -0.64 3.29 12.07
C PRO A 26 -1.84 2.75 12.85
N ILE A 27 -2.99 2.52 12.20
CA ILE A 27 -4.18 1.98 12.87
C ILE A 27 -3.89 0.56 13.38
N ILE A 28 -3.35 -0.31 12.53
CA ILE A 28 -3.00 -1.68 12.88
C ILE A 28 -1.90 -1.69 13.95
N GLY A 29 -0.88 -0.86 13.79
CA GLY A 29 0.23 -0.74 14.73
C GLY A 29 -0.20 -0.22 16.11
N LEU A 30 -1.14 0.74 16.17
CA LEU A 30 -1.73 1.20 17.43
C LEU A 30 -2.54 0.08 18.09
N ALA A 31 -3.40 -0.62 17.34
CA ALA A 31 -4.22 -1.69 17.89
C ALA A 31 -3.36 -2.85 18.45
N GLY A 32 -2.39 -3.32 17.65
CA GLY A 32 -1.47 -4.38 18.07
C GLY A 32 -0.51 -3.92 19.18
N GLY A 33 0.05 -2.71 19.06
CA GLY A 33 0.93 -2.14 20.06
C GLY A 33 0.24 -1.90 21.40
N ALA A 34 -1.02 -1.45 21.39
CA ALA A 34 -1.81 -1.26 22.60
C ALA A 34 -2.14 -2.59 23.27
N LEU A 35 -2.49 -3.62 22.49
CA LEU A 35 -2.70 -4.96 23.02
C LEU A 35 -1.43 -5.51 23.69
N ILE A 36 -0.28 -5.40 23.03
CA ILE A 36 1.01 -5.82 23.60
C ILE A 36 1.33 -5.00 24.85
N ALA A 37 1.10 -3.68 24.81
CA ALA A 37 1.37 -2.80 25.93
C ALA A 37 0.54 -3.17 27.17
N VAL A 38 -0.75 -3.48 27.00
CA VAL A 38 -1.64 -3.90 28.09
C VAL A 38 -1.24 -5.27 28.67
N ILE A 39 -0.73 -6.18 27.85
CA ILE A 39 -0.30 -7.51 28.30
C ILE A 39 1.06 -7.47 29.00
N ALA A 40 2.00 -6.67 28.47
CA ALA A 40 3.40 -6.68 28.89
C ALA A 40 3.73 -5.67 30.00
N PHE A 41 2.88 -4.65 30.21
CA PHE A 41 3.13 -3.60 31.19
C PHE A 41 1.92 -3.36 32.09
N ASP A 42 2.16 -3.38 33.41
CA ASP A 42 1.12 -3.07 34.42
C ASP A 42 0.70 -1.59 34.43
N THR A 43 1.54 -0.71 33.88
CA THR A 43 1.29 0.74 33.86
C THR A 43 1.66 1.35 32.51
N TRP A 44 0.97 2.42 32.14
CA TRP A 44 1.25 3.23 30.96
C TRP A 44 2.50 4.11 31.14
N GLY A 45 3.64 3.47 31.36
CA GLY A 45 4.95 4.11 31.52
C GLY A 45 5.72 4.21 30.21
N ARG A 46 6.98 4.68 30.29
CA ARG A 46 7.86 4.87 29.13
C ARG A 46 7.99 3.62 28.25
N GLY A 47 8.04 2.42 28.84
CA GLY A 47 8.12 1.15 28.10
C GLY A 47 6.91 0.93 27.18
N SER A 48 5.70 1.09 27.71
CA SER A 48 4.45 0.95 26.95
C SER A 48 4.36 1.93 25.77
N VAL A 49 4.82 3.17 25.97
CA VAL A 49 4.86 4.20 24.93
C VAL A 49 5.86 3.84 23.83
N MET A 50 7.04 3.35 24.19
CA MET A 50 8.05 2.92 23.21
C MET A 50 7.56 1.71 22.39
N VAL A 51 6.84 0.78 23.02
CA VAL A 51 6.22 -0.35 22.32
C VAL A 51 5.14 0.12 21.35
N LEU A 52 4.28 1.07 21.77
CA LEU A 52 3.30 1.67 20.86
C LEU A 52 3.95 2.32 19.65
N ILE A 53 4.96 3.17 19.86
CA ILE A 53 5.68 3.84 18.78
C ILE A 53 6.33 2.81 17.86
N GLY A 54 7.04 1.82 18.43
CA GLY A 54 7.68 0.76 17.67
C GLY A 54 6.68 -0.05 16.83
N ALA A 55 5.52 -0.41 17.40
CA ALA A 55 4.48 -1.15 16.71
C ALA A 55 3.85 -0.34 15.56
N VAL A 56 3.61 0.97 15.77
CA VAL A 56 3.15 1.88 14.71
C VAL A 56 4.13 1.95 13.56
N VAL A 57 5.41 2.15 13.85
CA VAL A 57 6.46 2.23 12.82
C VAL A 57 6.56 0.91 12.08
N ALA A 58 6.65 -0.22 12.79
CA ALA A 58 6.77 -1.55 12.19
C ALA A 58 5.57 -1.89 11.30
N ALA A 59 4.34 -1.67 11.78
CA ALA A 59 3.13 -1.94 11.01
C ALA A 59 3.01 -1.03 9.79
N THR A 60 3.43 0.23 9.89
CA THR A 60 3.45 1.16 8.74
C THR A 60 4.44 0.72 7.68
N LEU A 61 5.66 0.34 8.06
CA LEU A 61 6.65 -0.16 7.12
C LEU A 61 6.17 -1.44 6.43
N LEU A 62 5.55 -2.36 7.19
CA LEU A 62 4.99 -3.59 6.63
C LEU A 62 3.82 -3.31 5.67
N ALA A 63 2.93 -2.39 6.02
CA ALA A 63 1.82 -1.98 5.16
C ALA A 63 2.32 -1.33 3.86
N LEU A 64 3.34 -0.46 3.94
CA LEU A 64 3.96 0.15 2.76
C LEU A 64 4.61 -0.91 1.87
N LEU A 65 5.37 -1.85 2.46
CA LEU A 65 5.97 -2.95 1.73
C LEU A 65 4.90 -3.78 1.00
N TRP A 66 3.82 -4.13 1.69
CA TRP A 66 2.73 -4.91 1.11
C TRP A 66 1.96 -4.14 0.03
N ALA A 67 1.75 -2.83 0.21
CA ALA A 67 1.19 -1.96 -0.83
C ALA A 67 2.07 -1.91 -2.08
N GLY A 68 3.40 -1.87 -1.89
CA GLY A 68 4.38 -1.96 -2.96
C GLY A 68 4.23 -3.26 -3.76
N TYR A 69 4.27 -4.42 -3.09
CA TYR A 69 4.11 -5.71 -3.76
C TYR A 69 2.76 -5.87 -4.45
N SER A 70 1.67 -5.51 -3.77
CA SER A 70 0.33 -5.65 -4.34
C SER A 70 0.13 -4.76 -5.58
N SER A 71 0.85 -3.64 -5.68
CA SER A 71 0.80 -2.76 -6.86
C SER A 71 1.35 -3.40 -8.14
N LEU A 72 2.16 -4.46 -7.98
CA LEU A 72 2.74 -5.24 -9.08
C LEU A 72 1.77 -6.30 -9.60
N GLU A 73 0.71 -6.59 -8.87
CA GLU A 73 -0.28 -7.59 -9.27
C GLU A 73 -1.06 -7.11 -10.50
N SER A 74 -1.09 -7.93 -11.56
CA SER A 74 -1.79 -7.61 -12.80
C SER A 74 -3.28 -7.38 -12.49
N PRO A 75 -3.90 -6.28 -12.97
CA PRO A 75 -5.30 -5.98 -12.67
C PRO A 75 -6.29 -6.96 -13.30
N ASP A 76 -5.83 -7.73 -14.30
CA ASP A 76 -6.70 -8.55 -15.13
C ASP A 76 -6.10 -9.97 -15.19
N PRO A 77 -6.48 -10.88 -14.27
CA PRO A 77 -5.87 -12.21 -14.11
C PRO A 77 -6.17 -13.19 -15.26
N GLY A 78 -6.65 -12.69 -16.41
CA GLY A 78 -6.92 -13.47 -17.62
C GLY A 78 -6.64 -12.73 -18.94
N ARG A 79 -6.07 -11.52 -18.91
CA ARG A 79 -5.61 -10.84 -20.13
C ARG A 79 -4.10 -10.90 -20.24
N GLU A 80 -3.63 -11.33 -21.40
CA GLU A 80 -2.21 -11.25 -21.72
C GLU A 80 -1.80 -9.78 -21.91
N PRO A 81 -0.56 -9.39 -21.56
CA PRO A 81 -0.06 -8.03 -21.77
C PRO A 81 -0.20 -7.52 -23.22
N SER A 82 -0.25 -8.43 -24.20
CA SER A 82 -0.50 -8.18 -25.62
C SER A 82 -1.88 -7.57 -25.92
N ASP A 83 -2.92 -7.89 -25.13
CA ASP A 83 -4.30 -7.43 -25.37
C ASP A 83 -4.54 -5.95 -25.07
N THR A 84 -3.62 -5.30 -24.35
CA THR A 84 -3.76 -3.89 -23.95
C THR A 84 -2.99 -2.91 -24.85
N GLN A 85 -2.24 -3.41 -25.85
CA GLN A 85 -1.41 -2.59 -26.73
C GLN A 85 -2.13 -2.02 -27.96
N HIS A 86 -3.40 -2.36 -28.20
CA HIS A 86 -4.18 -1.63 -29.19
C HIS A 86 -4.86 -0.43 -28.54
N PRO A 87 -4.35 0.81 -28.71
CA PRO A 87 -5.23 1.94 -28.56
C PRO A 87 -6.36 1.73 -29.56
N ILE A 88 -7.60 1.66 -29.06
CA ILE A 88 -8.81 1.77 -29.90
C ILE A 88 -8.83 3.21 -30.40
N ALA A 89 -7.96 3.51 -31.35
CA ALA A 89 -7.80 4.80 -32.00
C ALA A 89 -7.47 4.50 -33.46
N ASP A 90 -8.32 3.72 -34.10
CA ASP A 90 -8.62 3.79 -35.53
C ASP A 90 -9.79 2.85 -35.83
N ARG A 91 -11.01 3.40 -35.68
CA ARG A 91 -12.10 3.02 -36.57
C ARG A 91 -12.50 4.27 -37.37
N PRO A 92 -11.82 4.58 -38.48
CA PRO A 92 -12.51 5.18 -39.60
C PRO A 92 -13.20 4.07 -40.41
N GLN A 93 -14.33 4.45 -41.06
CA GLN A 93 -15.08 3.70 -42.08
C GLN A 93 -16.13 2.74 -41.49
N LEU A 94 -17.44 2.88 -41.71
CA LEU A 94 -18.23 3.50 -42.78
C LEU A 94 -19.51 4.14 -42.22
#